data_AF-A0A8B6LRJ9-F1
#
_entry.id   AF-A0A8B6LRJ9-F1
#
_cell.length_a   1.000
_cell.length_b   1.000
_cell.length_c   1.000
_cell.angle_alpha   90.00
_cell.angle_beta   90.00
_cell.angle_gamma   90.00
#
_symmetry.space_group_name_H-M   'P 1'
#
loop_
_entity.id
_entity.type
_entity.pdbx_description
1 polymer ?
#
loop_
_entity_poly.entity_id
_entity_poly.type
_entity_poly.pdbx_seq_one_letter_code
_entity_poly.pdbx_strand_id
1 'polypeptide(L)'
;MRDARGAGVPDAEVAVQGANGAAMWARTDAAGRVWLHPNAFDPFGSPVYEVAVRKDGRQGTTFLRRGQKSAVELVLDARPAAQRARLDLVFLVDATGSMGDEIGKLKTALHSIANEVARLPSHPDTCFGLVAYRDRGDAFLVRRHDLTNDLGAFQSVLNALQANGGGDYPEAMNEALHETVHDLSWRGSGATRMVVLLADAPPHLDYGGPQYDDDMMAALGKGIKVFSVGASGLDKQGEYVQRQIAQYTGGRFVFLTYRDAADPASGPGRETVHDVSNYSVQTLDRLIVRLVADELAKLPPAG
;
A
#
# COMPACT_ATOMS: atom_id res chain seq x y z
N MET A 1 -1.60 -11.38 -16.38
CA MET A 1 -0.28 -11.97 -16.68
C MET A 1 -0.27 -13.41 -16.20
N ARG A 2 -0.03 -14.37 -17.10
CA ARG A 2 0.03 -15.80 -16.74
C ARG A 2 1.27 -16.49 -17.28
N ASP A 3 1.68 -17.57 -16.63
CA ASP A 3 2.66 -18.49 -17.18
C ASP A 3 2.02 -19.50 -18.15
N ALA A 4 2.84 -20.35 -18.78
CA ALA A 4 2.37 -21.38 -19.70
C ALA A 4 1.48 -22.46 -19.05
N ARG A 5 1.45 -22.54 -17.70
CA ARG A 5 0.58 -23.43 -16.91
C ARG A 5 -0.68 -22.72 -16.41
N GLY A 6 -0.86 -21.45 -16.75
CA GLY A 6 -1.99 -20.62 -16.34
C GLY A 6 -1.86 -20.00 -14.95
N ALA A 7 -0.72 -20.17 -14.25
CA ALA A 7 -0.48 -19.53 -12.95
C ALA A 7 -0.19 -18.03 -13.13
N GLY A 8 -0.50 -17.21 -12.11
CA GLY A 8 -0.17 -15.78 -12.14
C GLY A 8 1.35 -15.57 -12.11
N VAL A 9 1.85 -14.55 -12.81
CA VAL A 9 3.28 -14.17 -12.75
C VAL A 9 3.42 -12.89 -11.91
N PRO A 10 3.86 -13.00 -10.64
CA PRO A 10 3.97 -11.85 -9.75
C PRO A 10 5.22 -11.00 -10.03
N ASP A 11 5.14 -9.71 -9.68
CA ASP A 11 6.26 -8.77 -9.75
C ASP A 11 6.92 -8.72 -11.16
N ALA A 12 6.12 -8.89 -12.21
CA ALA A 12 6.52 -8.67 -13.59
C ALA A 12 6.40 -7.17 -13.89
N GLU A 13 7.40 -6.61 -14.54
CA GLU A 13 7.39 -5.21 -14.95
C GLU A 13 6.45 -5.01 -16.12
N VAL A 14 5.66 -3.94 -16.07
CA VAL A 14 4.69 -3.59 -17.10
C VAL A 14 4.94 -2.14 -17.49
N ALA A 15 5.14 -1.91 -18.78
CA ALA A 15 5.13 -0.57 -19.37
C ALA A 15 3.89 -0.45 -20.26
N VAL A 16 3.15 0.64 -20.11
CA VAL A 16 1.97 0.94 -20.94
C VAL A 16 2.21 2.26 -21.64
N GLN A 17 2.07 2.29 -22.96
CA GLN A 17 2.39 3.45 -23.78
C GLN A 17 1.29 3.74 -24.80
N GLY A 18 0.86 5.00 -24.84
CA GLY A 18 -0.02 5.54 -25.87
C GLY A 18 0.78 6.11 -27.05
N ALA A 19 0.15 6.17 -28.23
CA ALA A 19 0.78 6.71 -29.44
C ALA A 19 1.11 8.21 -29.33
N ASN A 20 0.50 8.92 -28.38
CA ASN A 20 0.77 10.32 -28.07
C ASN A 20 1.99 10.52 -27.15
N GLY A 21 2.70 9.45 -26.77
CA GLY A 21 3.85 9.49 -25.88
C GLY A 21 3.51 9.36 -24.38
N ALA A 22 2.22 9.37 -24.02
CA ALA A 22 1.81 9.12 -22.63
C ALA A 22 2.22 7.71 -22.20
N ALA A 23 2.79 7.58 -21.01
CA ALA A 23 3.28 6.31 -20.50
C ALA A 23 3.06 6.16 -18.99
N MET A 24 2.94 4.91 -18.56
CA MET A 24 3.01 4.54 -17.15
C MET A 24 3.81 3.25 -16.97
N TRP A 25 4.34 3.08 -15.77
CA TRP A 25 4.98 1.84 -15.32
C TRP A 25 4.17 1.22 -14.20
N ALA A 26 4.15 -0.10 -14.15
CA ALA A 26 3.53 -0.88 -13.10
C ALA A 26 4.31 -2.17 -12.85
N ARG A 27 4.02 -2.83 -11.73
CA ARG A 27 4.37 -4.24 -11.53
C ARG A 27 3.13 -5.07 -11.25
N THR A 28 3.10 -6.30 -11.75
CA THR A 28 1.99 -7.22 -11.47
C THR A 28 1.94 -7.60 -9.99
N ASP A 29 0.74 -7.72 -9.46
CA ASP A 29 0.50 -8.18 -8.10
C ASP A 29 0.78 -9.69 -7.92
N ALA A 30 0.57 -10.20 -6.70
CA ALA A 30 0.76 -11.61 -6.38
C ALA A 30 -0.04 -12.57 -7.30
N ALA A 31 -1.17 -12.12 -7.86
CA ALA A 31 -2.00 -12.89 -8.81
C ALA A 31 -1.61 -12.68 -10.28
N GLY A 32 -0.56 -11.91 -10.57
CA GLY A 32 -0.16 -11.56 -11.93
C GLY A 32 -1.06 -10.51 -12.59
N ARG A 33 -1.67 -9.59 -11.83
CA ARG A 33 -2.59 -8.58 -12.34
C ARG A 33 -2.05 -7.16 -12.14
N VAL A 34 -2.42 -6.26 -13.05
CA VAL A 34 -2.23 -4.82 -12.93
C VAL A 34 -3.57 -4.17 -13.26
N TRP A 35 -4.00 -3.22 -12.44
CA TRP A 35 -5.10 -2.33 -12.76
C TRP A 35 -4.56 -1.09 -13.45
N LEU A 36 -5.07 -0.81 -14.65
CA LEU A 36 -4.66 0.34 -15.44
C LEU A 36 -5.68 1.45 -15.27
N HIS A 37 -5.17 2.66 -15.04
CA HIS A 37 -5.97 3.88 -14.92
C HIS A 37 -5.55 4.87 -16.01
N PRO A 38 -5.97 4.67 -17.28
CA PRO A 38 -5.52 5.48 -18.41
C PRO A 38 -5.64 6.99 -18.21
N ASN A 39 -6.70 7.45 -17.54
CA ASN A 39 -6.94 8.87 -17.34
C ASN A 39 -5.94 9.53 -16.36
N ALA A 40 -5.19 8.75 -15.58
CA ALA A 40 -4.19 9.29 -14.65
C ALA A 40 -2.82 9.57 -15.31
N PHE A 41 -2.52 8.97 -16.46
CA PHE A 41 -1.26 9.19 -17.17
C PHE A 41 -1.45 9.66 -18.63
N ASP A 42 -2.65 9.52 -19.18
CA ASP A 42 -3.00 9.93 -20.54
C ASP A 42 -4.33 10.70 -20.57
N PRO A 43 -4.32 12.00 -20.21
CA PRO A 43 -5.53 12.82 -20.18
C PRO A 43 -6.14 13.05 -21.58
N PHE A 44 -5.35 12.91 -22.64
CA PHE A 44 -5.81 13.05 -24.03
C PHE A 44 -6.45 11.77 -24.58
N GLY A 45 -6.25 10.64 -23.90
CA GLY A 45 -7.01 9.42 -24.13
C GLY A 45 -6.70 8.72 -25.45
N SER A 46 -5.51 8.13 -25.55
CA SER A 46 -5.14 7.26 -26.68
C SER A 46 -6.18 6.16 -26.93
N PRO A 47 -6.52 5.87 -28.20
CA PRO A 47 -7.48 4.82 -28.54
C PRO A 47 -6.91 3.42 -28.30
N VAL A 48 -5.59 3.29 -28.38
CA VAL A 48 -4.84 2.04 -28.21
C VAL A 48 -3.61 2.33 -27.34
N TYR A 49 -3.34 1.42 -26.42
CA TYR A 49 -2.11 1.37 -25.64
C TYR A 49 -1.34 0.11 -25.98
N GLU A 50 -0.05 0.24 -26.26
CA GLU A 50 0.87 -0.90 -26.25
C GLU A 50 1.20 -1.24 -24.79
N VAL A 51 1.17 -2.52 -24.45
CA VAL A 51 1.48 -3.06 -23.14
C VAL A 51 2.65 -4.01 -23.28
N ALA A 52 3.83 -3.59 -22.83
CA ALA A 52 5.03 -4.41 -22.79
C ALA A 52 5.22 -4.97 -21.38
N VAL A 53 5.51 -6.26 -21.27
CA VAL A 53 5.72 -6.94 -19.99
C VAL A 53 7.07 -7.62 -19.99
N ARG A 54 7.82 -7.51 -18.88
CA ARG A 54 9.13 -8.14 -18.68
C ARG A 54 9.20 -8.88 -17.36
N LYS A 55 9.73 -10.10 -17.38
CA LYS A 55 10.04 -10.89 -16.18
C LYS A 55 11.24 -11.81 -16.46
N ASP A 56 12.26 -11.77 -15.60
CA ASP A 56 13.41 -12.68 -15.62
C ASP A 56 14.04 -12.85 -17.02
N GLY A 57 14.28 -11.72 -17.70
CA GLY A 57 14.87 -11.68 -19.04
C GLY A 57 13.92 -12.04 -20.20
N ARG A 58 12.69 -12.45 -19.91
CA ARG A 58 11.65 -12.69 -20.91
C ARG A 58 10.77 -11.46 -21.07
N GLN A 59 10.26 -11.27 -22.28
CA GLN A 59 9.39 -10.16 -22.62
C GLN A 59 8.27 -10.56 -23.56
N GLY A 60 7.16 -9.84 -23.50
CA GLY A 60 6.03 -9.99 -24.40
C GLY A 60 5.28 -8.67 -24.53
N THR A 61 4.53 -8.52 -25.61
CA THR A 61 3.72 -7.33 -25.86
C THR A 61 2.27 -7.71 -26.18
N THR A 62 1.34 -6.83 -25.84
CA THR A 62 -0.07 -6.89 -26.20
C THR A 62 -0.63 -5.48 -26.36
N PHE A 63 -1.88 -5.36 -26.78
CA PHE A 63 -2.52 -4.06 -27.00
C PHE A 63 -3.85 -3.97 -26.24
N LEU A 64 -4.00 -2.91 -25.45
CA LEU A 64 -5.26 -2.54 -24.83
C LEU A 64 -5.98 -1.52 -25.71
N ARG A 65 -7.20 -1.83 -26.15
CA ARG A 65 -8.04 -0.94 -26.96
C ARG A 65 -9.16 -0.36 -26.09
N ARG A 66 -9.21 0.97 -25.99
CA ARG A 66 -10.23 1.67 -25.20
C ARG A 66 -11.62 1.34 -25.74
N GLY A 67 -12.57 1.06 -24.84
CA GLY A 67 -13.96 0.76 -25.19
C GLY A 67 -14.25 -0.65 -25.73
N GLN A 68 -13.26 -1.54 -25.84
CA GLN A 68 -13.48 -2.92 -26.32
C GLN A 68 -13.52 -3.96 -25.19
N LYS A 69 -12.37 -4.23 -24.56
CA LYS A 69 -12.25 -5.19 -23.46
C LYS A 69 -11.75 -4.49 -22.21
N SER A 70 -12.32 -4.85 -21.06
CA SER A 70 -11.88 -4.32 -19.76
C SER A 70 -10.58 -4.97 -19.25
N ALA A 71 -10.08 -6.01 -19.94
CA ALA A 71 -8.83 -6.68 -19.59
C ALA A 71 -8.18 -7.34 -20.82
N VAL A 72 -6.85 -7.44 -20.79
CA VAL A 72 -6.04 -8.23 -21.73
C VAL A 72 -5.23 -9.25 -20.94
N GLU A 73 -5.08 -10.45 -21.49
CA GLU A 73 -4.21 -11.47 -20.93
C GLU A 73 -2.97 -11.62 -21.79
N LEU A 74 -1.82 -11.71 -21.14
CA LEU A 74 -0.54 -11.98 -21.76
C LEU A 74 0.06 -13.20 -21.05
N VAL A 75 0.52 -14.16 -21.85
CA VAL A 75 1.21 -15.36 -21.39
C VAL A 75 2.70 -15.17 -21.64
N LEU A 76 3.53 -15.24 -20.59
CA LEU A 76 4.99 -15.32 -20.70
C LEU A 76 5.40 -16.72 -20.31
N ASP A 77 6.38 -17.29 -21.00
CA ASP A 77 7.06 -18.50 -20.54
C ASP A 77 7.97 -18.23 -19.33
N ALA A 78 7.55 -17.38 -18.39
CA ALA A 78 8.26 -17.13 -17.14
C ALA A 78 7.94 -18.27 -16.17
N ARG A 79 8.97 -18.96 -15.66
CA ARG A 79 8.78 -19.94 -14.59
C ARG A 79 8.74 -19.17 -13.26
N PRO A 80 7.69 -19.34 -12.43
CA PRO A 80 7.75 -18.86 -11.06
C PRO A 80 8.96 -19.50 -10.38
N ALA A 81 9.90 -18.69 -9.89
CA ALA A 81 10.97 -19.21 -9.06
C ALA A 81 10.34 -19.75 -7.76
N ALA A 82 10.63 -21.01 -7.43
CA ALA A 82 10.28 -21.56 -6.12
C ALA A 82 11.15 -20.87 -5.06
N GLN A 83 10.66 -19.75 -4.55
CA GLN A 83 11.28 -19.00 -3.48
C GLN A 83 10.29 -18.85 -2.35
N ARG A 84 10.80 -18.95 -1.12
CA ARG A 84 10.07 -18.54 0.07
C ARG A 84 9.50 -17.14 -0.17
N ALA A 85 8.22 -16.93 0.13
CA ALA A 85 7.60 -15.63 -0.05
C ALA A 85 8.40 -14.57 0.72
N ARG A 86 8.75 -13.47 0.07
CA ARG A 86 9.41 -12.32 0.73
C ARG A 86 8.36 -11.23 0.91
N LEU A 87 8.20 -10.75 2.14
CA LEU A 87 7.22 -9.70 2.48
C LEU A 87 7.92 -8.48 3.06
N ASP A 88 7.85 -7.34 2.38
CA ASP A 88 8.18 -6.04 2.95
C ASP A 88 6.89 -5.41 3.47
N LEU A 89 6.74 -5.32 4.79
CA LEU A 89 5.59 -4.72 5.45
C LEU A 89 5.99 -3.41 6.13
N VAL A 90 5.62 -2.30 5.50
CA VAL A 90 5.92 -0.95 5.98
C VAL A 90 4.70 -0.36 6.66
N PHE A 91 4.90 0.27 7.81
CA PHE A 91 3.88 1.10 8.45
C PHE A 91 4.17 2.56 8.13
N LEU A 92 3.24 3.22 7.43
CA LEU A 92 3.26 4.65 7.18
C LEU A 92 2.27 5.30 8.15
N VAL A 93 2.76 5.99 9.17
CA VAL A 93 1.97 6.33 10.36
C VAL A 93 1.95 7.83 10.60
N ASP A 94 0.76 8.41 10.65
CA ASP A 94 0.55 9.72 11.22
C ASP A 94 0.88 9.69 12.73
N ALA A 95 1.79 10.56 13.15
CA ALA A 95 2.31 10.67 14.51
C ALA A 95 1.97 12.01 15.18
N THR A 96 0.93 12.69 14.70
CA THR A 96 0.33 13.90 15.27
C THR A 96 -0.39 13.57 16.58
N GLY A 97 -0.81 14.61 17.32
CA GLY A 97 -1.37 14.46 18.66
C GLY A 97 -2.60 13.56 18.75
N SER A 98 -3.48 13.55 17.74
CA SER A 98 -4.72 12.77 17.72
C SER A 98 -4.51 11.26 17.60
N MET A 99 -3.39 10.84 17.01
CA MET A 99 -3.09 9.43 16.70
C MET A 99 -2.58 8.60 17.90
N GLY A 100 -2.65 9.13 19.12
CA GLY A 100 -2.08 8.50 20.32
C GLY A 100 -2.62 7.09 20.60
N ASP A 101 -3.94 6.92 20.52
CA ASP A 101 -4.60 5.64 20.77
C ASP A 101 -4.28 4.61 19.68
N GLU A 102 -4.29 5.04 18.42
CA GLU A 102 -3.99 4.23 17.24
C GLU A 102 -2.54 3.73 17.26
N ILE A 103 -1.58 4.60 17.60
CA ILE A 103 -0.17 4.22 17.78
C ILE A 103 -0.03 3.24 18.96
N GLY A 104 -0.75 3.46 20.06
CA GLY A 104 -0.80 2.53 21.19
C GLY A 104 -1.31 1.14 20.81
N LYS A 105 -2.40 1.08 20.04
CA LYS A 105 -2.95 -0.17 19.50
C LYS A 105 -1.95 -0.86 18.57
N LEU A 106 -1.27 -0.12 17.69
CA LEU A 106 -0.24 -0.69 16.81
C LEU A 106 0.95 -1.29 17.58
N LYS A 107 1.45 -0.57 18.60
CA LYS A 107 2.53 -1.05 19.49
C LYS A 107 2.20 -2.38 20.14
N THR A 108 0.97 -2.53 20.64
CA THR A 108 0.50 -3.74 21.33
C THR A 108 0.18 -4.89 20.36
N ALA A 109 -0.27 -4.57 19.15
CA ALA A 109 -0.64 -5.56 18.13
C ALA A 109 0.57 -6.16 17.38
N LEU A 110 1.70 -5.45 17.32
CA LEU A 110 2.85 -5.80 16.46
C LEU A 110 3.35 -7.24 16.66
N HIS A 111 3.52 -7.69 17.90
CA HIS A 111 3.94 -9.06 18.18
C HIS A 111 2.93 -10.11 17.68
N SER A 112 1.62 -9.85 17.80
CA SER A 112 0.60 -10.76 17.27
C SER A 112 0.67 -10.81 15.74
N ILE A 113 0.72 -9.64 15.10
CA ILE A 113 0.84 -9.51 13.64
C ILE A 113 2.04 -10.31 13.13
N ALA A 114 3.23 -10.07 13.69
CA ALA A 114 4.45 -10.74 13.25
C ALA A 114 4.39 -12.25 13.44
N ASN A 115 3.86 -12.70 14.59
CA ASN A 115 3.74 -14.13 14.90
C ASN A 115 2.72 -14.86 14.02
N GLU A 116 1.61 -14.21 13.66
CA GLU A 116 0.59 -14.78 12.80
C GLU A 116 1.03 -14.76 11.33
N VAL A 117 1.64 -13.68 10.86
CA VAL A 117 2.22 -13.58 9.51
C VAL A 117 3.28 -14.66 9.29
N ALA A 118 4.15 -14.92 10.27
CA ALA A 118 5.17 -15.97 10.19
C ALA A 118 4.58 -17.40 10.11
N ARG A 119 3.34 -17.59 10.60
CA ARG A 119 2.62 -18.87 10.60
C ARG A 119 1.72 -19.06 9.38
N LEU A 120 1.63 -18.08 8.47
CA LEU A 120 0.90 -18.26 7.22
C LEU A 120 1.48 -19.42 6.41
N PRO A 121 0.68 -20.11 5.57
CA PRO A 121 1.15 -21.26 4.79
C PRO A 121 2.36 -20.98 3.90
N SER A 122 2.54 -19.73 3.46
CA SER A 122 3.69 -19.29 2.66
C SER A 122 4.98 -19.08 3.46
N HIS A 123 4.90 -19.13 4.80
CA HIS A 123 5.99 -18.88 5.74
C HIS A 123 6.88 -17.70 5.33
N PRO A 124 6.34 -16.48 5.17
CA PRO A 124 7.06 -15.39 4.54
C PRO A 124 8.34 -14.98 5.30
N ASP A 125 9.41 -14.67 4.55
CA ASP A 125 10.57 -13.92 5.03
C ASP A 125 10.20 -12.43 5.11
N THR A 126 9.84 -11.99 6.31
CA THR A 126 9.21 -10.69 6.55
C THR A 126 10.24 -9.67 7.05
N CYS A 127 10.29 -8.51 6.38
CA CYS A 127 10.95 -7.31 6.89
C CYS A 127 9.89 -6.27 7.24
N PHE A 128 10.12 -5.55 8.33
CA PHE A 128 9.28 -4.45 8.80
C PHE A 128 9.99 -3.11 8.60
N GLY A 129 9.25 -2.10 8.19
CA GLY A 129 9.73 -0.72 8.10
C GLY A 129 8.72 0.25 8.72
N LEU A 130 9.19 1.44 9.10
CA LEU A 130 8.34 2.51 9.64
C LEU A 130 8.69 3.82 8.95
N VAL A 131 7.68 4.53 8.47
CA VAL A 131 7.78 5.94 8.10
C VAL A 131 6.71 6.65 8.90
N ALA A 132 7.14 7.43 9.89
CA ALA A 132 6.24 8.23 10.71
C ALA A 132 6.32 9.70 10.27
N TYR A 133 5.20 10.42 10.31
CA TYR A 133 5.18 11.83 9.95
C TYR A 133 4.34 12.66 10.92
N ARG A 134 4.58 13.96 10.92
CA ARG A 134 3.76 14.96 11.59
C ARG A 134 3.61 16.15 10.65
N ASP A 135 3.74 17.38 11.14
CA ASP A 135 3.67 18.56 10.31
C ASP A 135 4.88 19.50 10.38
N ARG A 136 4.86 20.50 9.50
CA ARG A 136 5.86 21.57 9.46
C ARG A 136 5.82 22.36 10.76
N GLY A 137 6.99 22.52 11.38
CA GLY A 137 7.13 23.20 12.66
C GLY A 137 7.12 22.27 13.87
N ASP A 138 6.77 20.99 13.68
CA ASP A 138 6.92 19.98 14.71
C ASP A 138 8.37 19.52 14.92
N ALA A 139 8.58 18.73 15.98
CA ALA A 139 9.87 18.13 16.30
C ALA A 139 10.48 17.28 15.18
N PHE A 140 9.67 16.82 14.22
CA PHE A 140 10.10 16.26 12.95
C PHE A 140 8.96 16.31 11.94
N LEU A 141 9.29 16.45 10.66
CA LEU A 141 8.33 16.33 9.56
C LEU A 141 8.12 14.85 9.19
N VAL A 142 9.21 14.15 8.88
CA VAL A 142 9.23 12.71 8.59
C VAL A 142 10.35 12.04 9.37
N ARG A 143 10.09 10.82 9.87
CA ARG A 143 11.07 9.91 10.46
C ARG A 143 10.94 8.54 9.84
N ARG A 144 11.99 8.15 9.12
CA ARG A 144 12.09 6.86 8.44
C ARG A 144 13.01 5.92 9.20
N HIS A 145 12.54 4.69 9.36
CA HIS A 145 13.30 3.54 9.81
C HIS A 145 13.19 2.45 8.74
N ASP A 146 14.33 2.11 8.16
CA ASP A 146 14.41 1.21 7.02
C ASP A 146 14.04 -0.23 7.37
N LEU A 147 13.88 -1.06 6.33
CA LEU A 147 13.45 -2.44 6.43
C LEU A 147 14.42 -3.29 7.26
N THR A 148 13.90 -3.96 8.27
CA THR A 148 14.63 -4.92 9.12
C THR A 148 13.82 -6.19 9.35
N ASN A 149 14.50 -7.33 9.46
CA ASN A 149 13.90 -8.59 9.92
C ASN A 149 14.08 -8.82 11.42
N ASP A 150 14.73 -7.89 12.13
CA ASP A 150 14.81 -7.90 13.60
C ASP A 150 13.54 -7.26 14.19
N LEU A 151 12.59 -8.13 14.56
CA LEU A 151 11.32 -7.72 15.19
C LEU A 151 11.55 -6.98 16.51
N GLY A 152 12.59 -7.32 17.27
CA GLY A 152 12.90 -6.65 18.54
C GLY A 152 13.37 -5.22 18.30
N ALA A 153 14.30 -5.01 17.37
CA ALA A 153 14.75 -3.68 16.97
C ALA A 153 13.60 -2.84 16.41
N PHE A 154 12.75 -3.43 15.57
CA PHE A 154 11.56 -2.76 15.04
C PHE A 154 10.56 -2.37 16.15
N GLN A 155 10.29 -3.27 17.10
CA GLN A 155 9.43 -2.99 18.25
C GLN A 155 9.99 -1.85 19.11
N SER A 156 11.31 -1.78 19.32
CA SER A 156 11.95 -0.68 20.05
C SER A 156 11.76 0.66 19.36
N VAL A 157 11.93 0.70 18.04
CA VAL A 157 11.65 1.90 17.22
C VAL A 157 10.19 2.33 17.37
N LEU A 158 9.25 1.38 17.20
CA LEU A 158 7.83 1.66 17.29
C LEU A 158 7.46 2.15 18.70
N ASN A 159 7.99 1.53 19.76
CA ASN A 159 7.75 1.93 21.15
C ASN A 159 8.19 3.36 21.46
N ALA A 160 9.26 3.83 20.82
CA ALA A 160 9.77 5.18 20.95
C ALA A 160 8.93 6.24 20.20
N LEU A 161 8.10 5.83 19.24
CA LEU A 161 7.20 6.74 18.52
C LEU A 161 6.13 7.28 19.47
N GLN A 162 5.95 8.59 19.50
CA GLN A 162 4.93 9.24 20.33
C GLN A 162 4.07 10.15 19.45
N ALA A 163 2.75 10.12 19.64
CA ALA A 163 1.83 11.12 19.12
C ALA A 163 2.13 12.47 19.76
N ASN A 164 2.40 13.49 18.95
CA ASN A 164 2.57 14.87 19.40
C ASN A 164 2.55 15.81 18.20
N GLY A 165 2.47 17.12 18.43
CA GLY A 165 2.48 18.08 17.35
C GLY A 165 1.16 18.09 16.58
N GLY A 166 1.28 18.43 15.31
CA GLY A 166 0.18 18.94 14.48
C GLY A 166 -0.06 20.42 14.79
N GLY A 167 -1.23 20.92 14.39
CA GLY A 167 -1.66 22.26 14.74
C GLY A 167 -2.86 22.66 13.90
N ASP A 168 -2.60 22.97 12.64
CA ASP A 168 -3.63 22.98 11.62
C ASP A 168 -3.99 21.56 11.17
N TYR A 169 -5.11 21.48 10.47
CA TYR A 169 -5.62 20.29 9.79
C TYR A 169 -5.82 20.76 8.36
N PRO A 170 -5.06 20.31 7.35
CA PRO A 170 -4.42 18.99 7.10
C PRO A 170 -3.08 18.64 7.80
N GLU A 171 -2.43 17.53 7.41
CA GLU A 171 -1.13 17.05 7.94
C GLU A 171 -0.14 16.64 6.80
N ALA A 172 1.15 16.37 7.08
CA ALA A 172 2.17 16.19 6.02
C ALA A 172 2.26 14.78 5.37
N MET A 173 1.13 14.11 5.14
CA MET A 173 1.10 12.74 4.59
C MET A 173 1.83 12.60 3.24
N ASN A 174 1.79 13.62 2.38
CA ASN A 174 2.46 13.58 1.07
C ASN A 174 3.99 13.39 1.21
N GLU A 175 4.62 14.11 2.14
CA GLU A 175 6.07 14.01 2.41
C GLU A 175 6.44 12.58 2.82
N ALA A 176 5.60 11.98 3.66
CA ALA A 176 5.80 10.64 4.19
C ALA A 176 5.58 9.56 3.12
N LEU A 177 4.56 9.72 2.25
CA LEU A 177 4.33 8.83 1.12
C LEU A 177 5.50 8.89 0.14
N HIS A 178 6.03 10.09 -0.12
CA HIS A 178 7.20 10.29 -0.96
C HIS A 178 8.42 9.51 -0.44
N GLU A 179 8.79 9.69 0.83
CA GLU A 179 9.91 8.94 1.43
C GLU A 179 9.67 7.42 1.43
N THR A 180 8.42 7.00 1.67
CA THR A 180 8.05 5.56 1.63
C THR A 180 8.30 4.96 0.25
N VAL A 181 7.93 5.68 -0.79
CA VAL A 181 8.02 5.19 -2.17
C VAL A 181 9.45 5.29 -2.69
N HIS A 182 10.18 6.35 -2.38
CA HIS A 182 11.47 6.65 -3.02
C HIS A 182 12.70 6.34 -2.19
N ASP A 183 12.62 6.42 -0.87
CA ASP A 183 13.81 6.42 -0.03
C ASP A 183 13.99 5.13 0.79
N LEU A 184 12.94 4.34 1.01
CA LEU A 184 13.09 3.03 1.65
C LEU A 184 13.88 2.03 0.79
N SER A 185 14.71 1.21 1.43
CA SER A 185 15.53 0.19 0.76
C SER A 185 14.74 -1.08 0.46
N TRP A 186 13.67 -0.96 -0.32
CA TRP A 186 12.84 -2.10 -0.75
C TRP A 186 13.69 -3.25 -1.30
N ARG A 187 13.37 -4.49 -0.94
CA ARG A 187 14.23 -5.68 -1.14
C ARG A 187 14.37 -6.17 -2.60
N GLY A 188 14.05 -5.33 -3.58
CA GLY A 188 14.19 -5.60 -5.02
C GLY A 188 13.19 -6.64 -5.52
N SER A 189 13.49 -7.26 -6.67
CA SER A 189 12.59 -8.19 -7.35
C SER A 189 12.19 -9.39 -6.49
N GLY A 190 10.94 -9.82 -6.62
CA GLY A 190 10.37 -11.00 -5.96
C GLY A 190 9.84 -10.75 -4.53
N ALA A 191 10.01 -9.55 -3.98
CA ALA A 191 9.37 -9.16 -2.73
C ALA A 191 7.94 -8.66 -2.97
N THR A 192 6.99 -9.16 -2.17
CA THR A 192 5.67 -8.55 -2.01
C THR A 192 5.84 -7.31 -1.15
N ARG A 193 5.51 -6.13 -1.71
CA ARG A 193 5.70 -4.83 -1.06
C ARG A 193 4.35 -4.30 -0.59
N MET A 194 4.19 -4.15 0.71
CA MET A 194 2.94 -3.70 1.32
C MET A 194 3.22 -2.54 2.27
N VAL A 195 2.40 -1.49 2.16
CA VAL A 195 2.35 -0.36 3.08
C VAL A 195 1.01 -0.40 3.79
N VAL A 196 1.01 -0.27 5.11
CA VAL A 196 -0.18 0.04 5.91
C VAL A 196 -0.10 1.52 6.26
N LEU A 197 -0.91 2.34 5.59
CA LEU A 197 -1.02 3.77 5.83
C LEU A 197 -2.08 4.00 6.91
N LEU A 198 -1.71 4.55 8.07
CA LEU A 198 -2.59 4.78 9.21
C LEU A 198 -2.64 6.28 9.52
N ALA A 199 -3.78 6.92 9.29
CA ALA A 199 -3.93 8.37 9.44
C ALA A 199 -5.40 8.79 9.66
N ASP A 200 -5.61 9.89 10.37
CA ASP A 200 -6.90 10.55 10.64
C ASP A 200 -7.05 11.95 10.02
N ALA A 201 -6.07 12.40 9.25
CA ALA A 201 -6.10 13.68 8.54
C ALA A 201 -5.85 13.54 7.01
N PRO A 202 -6.35 14.47 6.18
CA PRO A 202 -5.94 14.59 4.79
C PRO A 202 -4.49 15.09 4.70
N PRO A 203 -3.81 14.90 3.54
CA PRO A 203 -2.57 15.60 3.27
C PRO A 203 -2.78 17.10 3.05
N HIS A 204 -1.76 17.88 3.39
CA HIS A 204 -1.54 19.19 2.78
C HIS A 204 -1.37 19.07 1.26
N LEU A 205 -2.13 19.88 0.52
CA LEU A 205 -2.04 19.98 -0.95
C LEU A 205 -1.39 21.30 -1.40
N ASP A 206 -1.18 22.23 -0.48
CA ASP A 206 -0.68 23.59 -0.67
C ASP A 206 0.81 23.76 -0.34
N TYR A 207 1.47 22.69 0.09
CA TYR A 207 2.89 22.68 0.45
C TYR A 207 3.86 22.85 -0.73
N GLY A 208 3.36 22.82 -1.96
CA GLY A 208 4.15 22.98 -3.19
C GLY A 208 4.74 21.67 -3.73
N GLY A 209 4.45 20.54 -3.10
CA GLY A 209 4.97 19.21 -3.43
C GLY A 209 5.81 18.63 -2.27
N PRO A 210 5.98 17.30 -2.20
CA PRO A 210 5.49 16.25 -3.12
C PRO A 210 3.95 16.11 -3.13
N GLN A 211 3.40 15.43 -4.14
CA GLN A 211 1.96 15.23 -4.33
C GLN A 211 1.63 13.73 -4.36
N TYR A 212 0.55 13.34 -3.67
CA TYR A 212 0.20 11.93 -3.50
C TYR A 212 -0.14 11.21 -4.81
N ASP A 213 -0.63 11.94 -5.81
CA ASP A 213 -1.07 11.40 -7.09
C ASP A 213 0.11 10.97 -7.95
N ASP A 214 1.20 11.73 -7.93
CA ASP A 214 2.48 11.32 -8.52
C ASP A 214 3.06 10.10 -7.79
N ASP A 215 3.08 10.13 -6.46
CA ASP A 215 3.69 9.07 -5.66
C ASP A 215 2.88 7.78 -5.64
N MET A 216 1.55 7.81 -5.77
CA MET A 216 0.75 6.59 -5.93
C MET A 216 1.04 5.91 -7.29
N MET A 217 1.29 6.69 -8.35
CA MET A 217 1.66 6.14 -9.66
C MET A 217 3.08 5.56 -9.62
N ALA A 218 4.01 6.22 -8.92
CA ALA A 218 5.33 5.68 -8.67
C ALA A 218 5.29 4.39 -7.82
N ALA A 219 4.42 4.34 -6.79
CA ALA A 219 4.18 3.16 -5.98
C ALA A 219 3.68 1.98 -6.83
N LEU A 220 2.71 2.21 -7.72
CA LEU A 220 2.25 1.22 -8.69
C LEU A 220 3.39 0.73 -9.59
N GLY A 221 4.22 1.64 -10.09
CA GLY A 221 5.44 1.34 -10.85
C GLY A 221 6.46 0.47 -10.10
N LYS A 222 6.55 0.66 -8.78
CA LYS A 222 7.41 -0.11 -7.88
C LYS A 222 6.71 -1.36 -7.32
N GLY A 223 5.45 -1.62 -7.67
CA GLY A 223 4.67 -2.75 -7.14
C GLY A 223 4.41 -2.66 -5.64
N ILE A 224 4.41 -1.45 -5.09
CA ILE A 224 4.10 -1.17 -3.69
C ILE A 224 2.58 -1.06 -3.56
N LYS A 225 1.97 -1.94 -2.77
CA LYS A 225 0.54 -1.90 -2.46
C LYS A 225 0.29 -1.11 -1.19
N VAL A 226 -0.57 -0.11 -1.24
CA VAL A 226 -0.94 0.68 -0.07
C VAL A 226 -2.31 0.25 0.44
N PHE A 227 -2.36 -0.19 1.68
CA PHE A 227 -3.57 -0.46 2.44
C PHE A 227 -3.78 0.69 3.40
N SER A 228 -4.68 1.60 3.03
CA SER A 228 -5.00 2.76 3.84
C SER A 228 -5.98 2.36 4.94
N VAL A 229 -5.71 2.80 6.16
CA VAL A 229 -6.50 2.59 7.36
C VAL A 229 -6.89 3.97 7.87
N GLY A 230 -8.12 4.38 7.55
CA GLY A 230 -8.70 5.60 8.07
C GLY A 230 -8.96 5.45 9.56
N ALA A 231 -8.27 6.25 10.36
CA ALA A 231 -8.54 6.39 11.78
C ALA A 231 -9.69 7.39 12.00
N SER A 232 -10.19 7.44 13.24
CA SER A 232 -11.24 8.36 13.61
C SER A 232 -10.86 9.82 13.37
N GLY A 233 -11.77 10.59 12.79
CA GLY A 233 -11.52 12.01 12.49
C GLY A 233 -11.14 12.26 11.03
N LEU A 234 -10.85 11.20 10.26
CA LEU A 234 -10.59 11.35 8.83
C LEU A 234 -11.80 11.90 8.09
N ASP A 235 -11.64 13.10 7.54
CA ASP A 235 -12.68 13.79 6.79
C ASP A 235 -12.87 13.21 5.37
N LYS A 236 -13.79 13.81 4.62
CA LYS A 236 -14.11 13.36 3.25
C LYS A 236 -12.93 13.53 2.29
N GLN A 237 -12.11 14.56 2.47
CA GLN A 237 -10.94 14.78 1.61
C GLN A 237 -9.90 13.69 1.89
N GLY A 238 -9.63 13.42 3.15
CA GLY A 238 -8.72 12.37 3.59
C GLY A 238 -9.18 10.99 3.13
N GLU A 239 -10.47 10.68 3.28
CA GLU A 239 -11.06 9.44 2.74
C GLU A 239 -10.88 9.33 1.22
N TYR A 240 -11.17 10.41 0.49
CA TYR A 240 -11.05 10.42 -0.97
C TYR A 240 -9.62 10.12 -1.41
N VAL A 241 -8.65 10.83 -0.83
CA VAL A 241 -7.22 10.66 -1.13
C VAL A 241 -6.75 9.25 -0.76
N GLN A 242 -7.03 8.78 0.47
CA GLN A 242 -6.62 7.45 0.92
C GLN A 242 -7.23 6.32 0.09
N ARG A 243 -8.49 6.48 -0.38
CA ARG A 243 -9.14 5.53 -1.30
C ARG A 243 -8.49 5.52 -2.68
N GLN A 244 -8.09 6.69 -3.19
CA GLN A 244 -7.36 6.75 -4.46
C GLN A 244 -6.02 6.03 -4.36
N ILE A 245 -5.19 6.36 -3.35
CA ILE A 245 -3.90 5.70 -3.12
C ILE A 245 -4.08 4.17 -3.05
N ALA A 246 -5.05 3.70 -2.27
CA ALA A 246 -5.33 2.27 -2.14
C ALA A 246 -5.79 1.64 -3.46
N GLN A 247 -6.71 2.29 -4.19
CA GLN A 247 -7.26 1.76 -5.43
C GLN A 247 -6.19 1.66 -6.52
N TYR A 248 -5.39 2.71 -6.71
CA TYR A 248 -4.37 2.79 -7.76
C TYR A 248 -3.23 1.81 -7.54
N THR A 249 -2.87 1.57 -6.28
CA THR A 249 -1.83 0.60 -5.92
C THR A 249 -2.35 -0.84 -5.78
N GLY A 250 -3.65 -1.07 -6.00
CA GLY A 250 -4.26 -2.40 -5.89
C GLY A 250 -4.38 -2.93 -4.46
N GLY A 251 -4.34 -2.03 -3.48
CA GLY A 251 -4.65 -2.28 -2.07
C GLY A 251 -6.14 -2.10 -1.77
N ARG A 252 -6.45 -1.76 -0.50
CA ARG A 252 -7.83 -1.54 -0.03
C ARG A 252 -7.84 -0.41 0.99
N PHE A 253 -8.87 0.42 0.93
CA PHE A 253 -9.21 1.31 2.04
C PHE A 253 -9.97 0.50 3.09
N VAL A 254 -9.48 0.57 4.32
CA VAL A 254 -10.11 0.03 5.52
C VAL A 254 -10.25 1.18 6.51
N PHE A 255 -11.13 1.05 7.48
CA PHE A 255 -11.37 2.07 8.49
C PHE A 255 -11.55 1.43 9.86
N LEU A 256 -11.23 2.19 10.89
CA LEU A 256 -11.45 1.78 12.27
C LEU A 256 -12.91 2.04 12.67
N THR A 257 -13.43 1.21 13.57
CA THR A 257 -14.80 1.33 14.10
C THR A 257 -14.77 1.39 15.62
N TYR A 258 -15.68 2.19 16.17
CA TYR A 258 -15.68 2.56 17.59
C TYR A 258 -17.05 2.27 18.21
N ARG A 259 -17.12 2.29 19.54
CA ARG A 259 -18.38 2.10 20.27
C ARG A 259 -19.32 3.27 20.02
N ASP A 260 -18.77 4.46 20.02
CA ASP A 260 -19.38 5.69 19.55
C ASP A 260 -18.52 6.21 18.39
N ALA A 261 -19.12 6.36 17.21
CA ALA A 261 -18.38 6.83 16.02
C ALA A 261 -17.74 8.22 16.20
N ALA A 262 -18.30 9.05 17.08
CA ALA A 262 -17.82 10.40 17.36
C ALA A 262 -16.77 10.46 18.48
N ASP A 263 -16.56 9.38 19.23
CA ASP A 263 -15.60 9.30 20.33
C ASP A 263 -14.63 8.11 20.15
N PRO A 264 -13.40 8.34 19.69
CA PRO A 264 -12.41 7.27 19.46
C PRO A 264 -11.96 6.58 20.76
N ALA A 265 -12.06 7.28 21.88
CA ALA A 265 -11.71 6.78 23.21
C ALA A 265 -12.82 5.89 23.80
N SER A 266 -14.01 5.85 23.18
CA SER A 266 -15.15 4.99 23.58
C SER A 266 -14.84 3.48 23.51
N GLY A 267 -13.71 3.14 22.90
CA GLY A 267 -13.22 1.78 22.74
C GLY A 267 -13.83 1.05 21.53
N PRO A 268 -13.53 -0.25 21.37
CA PRO A 268 -13.94 -1.00 20.19
C PRO A 268 -15.47 -1.09 20.06
N GLY A 269 -15.96 -0.91 18.84
CA GLY A 269 -17.37 -1.07 18.53
C GLY A 269 -17.64 -1.19 17.04
N ARG A 270 -18.88 -0.88 16.64
CA ARG A 270 -19.39 -1.09 15.28
C ARG A 270 -19.95 0.17 14.65
N GLU A 271 -19.60 1.34 15.16
CA GLU A 271 -20.03 2.60 14.58
C GLU A 271 -18.87 3.24 13.81
N THR A 272 -19.21 3.99 12.76
CA THR A 272 -18.26 4.70 11.91
C THR A 272 -18.90 5.96 11.35
N VAL A 273 -18.10 7.02 11.20
CA VAL A 273 -18.49 8.26 10.50
C VAL A 273 -18.26 8.17 8.99
N HIS A 274 -17.57 7.12 8.53
CA HIS A 274 -17.22 6.95 7.13
C HIS A 274 -18.43 6.58 6.27
N ASP A 275 -18.42 7.01 5.01
CA ASP A 275 -19.48 6.69 4.04
C ASP A 275 -19.29 5.26 3.49
N VAL A 276 -19.77 4.29 4.28
CA VAL A 276 -19.62 2.85 4.04
C VAL A 276 -20.88 2.11 4.45
N SER A 277 -21.19 1.03 3.72
CA SER A 277 -22.23 0.07 4.09
C SER A 277 -21.67 -1.35 4.00
N ASN A 278 -22.30 -2.30 4.72
CA ASN A 278 -21.98 -3.74 4.67
C ASN A 278 -20.50 -4.10 4.95
N TYR A 279 -19.95 -3.60 6.06
CA TYR A 279 -18.57 -3.91 6.48
C TYR A 279 -18.50 -4.95 7.60
N SER A 280 -17.31 -5.55 7.75
CA SER A 280 -16.99 -6.46 8.87
C SER A 280 -16.04 -5.79 9.84
N VAL A 281 -16.31 -5.89 11.14
CA VAL A 281 -15.43 -5.38 12.20
C VAL A 281 -14.38 -6.44 12.57
N GLN A 282 -13.11 -6.03 12.61
CA GLN A 282 -11.97 -6.84 13.04
C GLN A 282 -11.05 -5.99 13.91
N THR A 283 -10.26 -6.64 14.78
CA THR A 283 -9.17 -5.98 15.49
C THR A 283 -8.03 -5.66 14.50
N LEU A 284 -7.22 -4.64 14.80
CA LEU A 284 -6.16 -4.14 13.90
C LEU A 284 -5.17 -5.24 13.49
N ASP A 285 -4.77 -6.08 14.44
CA ASP A 285 -3.92 -7.26 14.21
C ASP A 285 -4.54 -8.23 13.20
N ARG A 286 -5.78 -8.65 13.44
CA ARG A 286 -6.51 -9.58 12.56
C ARG A 286 -6.71 -9.00 11.16
N LEU A 287 -6.97 -7.70 11.09
CA LEU A 287 -7.12 -6.99 9.82
C LEU A 287 -5.81 -7.05 9.03
N ILE A 288 -4.69 -6.64 9.61
CA ILE A 288 -3.39 -6.61 8.93
C ILE A 288 -2.98 -8.03 8.51
N VAL A 289 -3.11 -9.01 9.42
CA VAL A 289 -2.83 -10.42 9.12
C VAL A 289 -3.68 -10.90 7.96
N ARG A 290 -4.97 -10.57 7.91
CA ARG A 290 -5.86 -10.91 6.79
C ARG A 290 -5.43 -10.26 5.48
N LEU A 291 -5.07 -8.98 5.49
CA LEU A 291 -4.60 -8.29 4.28
C LEU A 291 -3.33 -8.94 3.72
N VAL A 292 -2.39 -9.29 4.60
CA VAL A 292 -1.17 -10.02 4.24
C VAL A 292 -1.50 -11.42 3.73
N ALA A 293 -2.34 -12.16 4.44
CA ALA A 293 -2.74 -13.52 4.06
C ALA A 293 -3.42 -13.54 2.69
N ASP A 294 -4.38 -12.63 2.45
CA ASP A 294 -5.09 -12.49 1.18
C ASP A 294 -4.12 -12.22 0.02
N GLU A 295 -3.08 -11.40 0.24
CA GLU A 295 -2.10 -11.09 -0.79
C GLU A 295 -1.16 -12.27 -1.05
N LEU A 296 -0.59 -12.85 0.00
CA LEU A 296 0.37 -13.95 -0.14
C LEU A 296 -0.28 -15.25 -0.64
N ALA A 297 -1.57 -15.49 -0.36
CA ALA A 297 -2.30 -16.65 -0.85
C ALA A 297 -2.48 -16.67 -2.38
N LYS A 298 -2.29 -15.52 -3.05
CA LYS A 298 -2.35 -15.43 -4.52
C LYS A 298 -1.05 -15.84 -5.20
N LEU A 299 0.05 -15.90 -4.46
CA LEU A 299 1.33 -16.29 -5.01
C LEU A 299 1.25 -17.74 -5.56
N PRO A 300 1.88 -18.04 -6.69
CA PRO A 300 2.01 -19.40 -7.17
C PRO A 300 2.66 -20.28 -6.08
N PRO A 301 2.23 -21.54 -5.93
CA PRO A 301 2.86 -22.46 -4.98
C PRO A 301 4.34 -22.61 -5.31
N ALA A 302 5.17 -22.69 -4.28
CA ALA A 302 6.54 -23.15 -4.44
C ALA A 302 6.48 -24.58 -4.98
N GLY A 303 6.96 -24.77 -6.21
CA GLY A 303 6.95 -26.07 -6.90
C GLY A 303 7.91 -27.08 -6.33
#